data_AF-A0A1S1YSU6-F1
#
_entry.id   AF-A0A1S1YSU6-F1
#
_cell.length_a   1.000
_cell.length_b   1.000
_cell.length_c   1.000
_cell.angle_alpha   90.00
_cell.angle_beta   90.00
_cell.angle_gamma   90.00
#
_symmetry.space_group_name_H-M   'P 1'
#
loop_
_entity.id
_entity.type
_entity.pdbx_description
1 polymer ?
#
loop_
_entity_poly.entity_id
_entity_poly.type
_entity_poly.pdbx_seq_one_letter_code
_entity_poly.pdbx_strand_id
1 'polypeptide(L)'
;MKLKFVLLLLLICCANLHSQNLKEVDQYVIHHLLKEKNIDKLSNKINAKYQKPIVRARAIYCYISSTISYDVDAWKKGNVGYRFTYKTEKEKEQKLRAFRNDKAIEAVKSGKAVCDGYSTLFEILCHKSEIECITVQGESKSFLSDLNKTFSEDVKGDHAWNIITINGEKFLVDTTWGAGSIDNQLKFVKNYSDVYFMMPPNRFILNHYPQQEQYKLTSISKKQFYDYPLFYLDYFFTNIKLIAPLNKEIKKSNSFQIILSPLTIQKDLLFAYDDSKYALDIKMKEIDGKLYIEVPSSSPNSTYFTIYYKNMSIVTYLVK
;
A
#
# COMPACT_ATOMS: atom_id res chain seq x y z
N MET A 1 23.30 -17.65 26.88
CA MET A 1 21.87 -17.25 26.73
C MET A 1 21.58 -15.79 27.12
N LYS A 2 22.27 -15.17 28.08
CA LYS A 2 21.95 -13.80 28.53
C LYS A 2 22.25 -12.67 27.52
N LEU A 3 23.27 -12.82 26.66
CA LEU A 3 23.67 -11.77 25.70
C LEU A 3 22.70 -11.61 24.52
N LYS A 4 22.06 -12.69 24.05
CA LYS A 4 21.04 -12.64 22.99
C LYS A 4 19.72 -12.00 23.46
N PHE A 5 19.39 -12.13 24.75
CA PHE A 5 18.21 -11.52 25.34
C PHE A 5 18.34 -10.00 25.50
N VAL A 6 19.54 -9.51 25.84
CA VAL A 6 19.83 -8.08 25.93
C VAL A 6 19.81 -7.41 24.55
N LEU A 7 20.35 -8.07 23.51
CA LEU A 7 20.30 -7.56 22.13
C LEU A 7 18.86 -7.46 21.59
N LEU A 8 18.01 -8.44 21.92
CA LEU A 8 16.60 -8.45 21.53
C LEU A 8 15.79 -7.35 22.25
N LEU A 9 16.07 -7.10 23.54
CA LEU A 9 15.44 -5.99 24.29
C LEU A 9 15.85 -4.61 23.75
N LEU A 10 17.12 -4.42 23.36
CA LEU A 10 17.60 -3.18 22.76
C LEU A 10 16.97 -2.90 21.38
N LEU A 11 16.80 -3.94 20.54
CA LEU A 11 16.11 -3.82 19.25
C LEU A 11 14.63 -3.45 19.40
N ILE A 12 13.93 -3.98 20.40
CA ILE A 12 12.51 -3.66 20.67
C ILE A 12 12.38 -2.24 21.22
N CYS A 13 13.32 -1.75 22.03
CA CYS A 13 13.27 -0.40 22.58
C CYS A 13 13.54 0.68 21.51
N CYS A 14 14.45 0.43 20.56
CA CYS A 14 14.77 1.36 19.48
C CYS A 14 13.64 1.51 18.44
N ALA A 15 12.91 0.42 18.13
CA ALA A 15 11.78 0.49 17.20
C ALA A 15 10.61 1.34 17.75
N ASN A 16 10.36 1.28 19.06
CA ASN A 16 9.31 2.06 19.73
C ASN A 16 9.65 3.56 19.79
N LEU A 17 10.91 3.92 20.03
CA LEU A 17 11.37 5.32 20.02
C LEU A 17 11.24 5.97 18.63
N HIS A 18 11.49 5.22 17.55
CA HIS A 18 11.31 5.72 16.19
C HIS A 18 9.83 5.95 15.85
N SER A 19 8.94 5.03 16.25
CA SER A 19 7.49 5.15 15.96
C SER A 19 6.84 6.31 16.72
N GLN A 20 7.20 6.55 17.99
CA GLN A 20 6.70 7.68 18.77
C GLN A 20 7.07 9.02 18.13
N ASN A 21 8.31 9.14 17.63
CA ASN A 21 8.78 10.35 16.96
C ASN A 21 7.99 10.66 15.68
N LEU A 22 7.65 9.64 14.87
CA LEU A 22 6.90 9.86 13.63
C LEU A 22 5.44 10.28 13.86
N LYS A 23 4.80 9.84 14.96
CA LYS A 23 3.44 10.30 15.31
C LYS A 23 3.41 11.78 15.68
N GLU A 24 4.42 12.27 16.38
CA GLU A 24 4.55 13.71 16.69
C GLU A 24 4.72 14.55 15.42
N VAL A 25 5.42 14.02 14.41
CA VAL A 25 5.57 14.66 13.10
C VAL A 25 4.20 14.81 12.43
N ASP A 26 3.39 13.75 12.43
CA ASP A 26 2.05 13.78 11.85
C ASP A 26 1.16 14.79 12.55
N GLN A 27 1.18 14.82 13.90
CA GLN A 27 0.43 15.80 14.67
C GLN A 27 0.83 17.22 14.28
N TYR A 28 2.14 17.52 14.18
CA TYR A 28 2.58 18.84 13.75
C TYR A 28 2.09 19.18 12.33
N VAL A 29 2.20 18.24 11.39
CA VAL A 29 1.74 18.44 10.00
C VAL A 29 0.24 18.74 9.96
N ILE A 30 -0.56 17.94 10.68
CA ILE A 30 -2.02 18.07 10.75
C ILE A 30 -2.43 19.45 11.29
N HIS A 31 -1.76 19.93 12.35
CA HIS A 31 -2.12 21.20 12.98
C HIS A 31 -1.61 22.43 12.24
N HIS A 32 -0.49 22.33 11.51
CA HIS A 32 0.22 23.52 11.02
C HIS A 32 0.39 23.60 9.51
N LEU A 33 0.36 22.48 8.79
CA LEU A 33 0.79 22.43 7.39
C LEU A 33 -0.32 22.14 6.38
N LEU A 34 -1.43 21.50 6.77
CA LEU A 34 -2.46 21.04 5.82
C LEU A 34 -3.07 22.14 4.92
N LYS A 35 -3.04 23.41 5.35
CA LYS A 35 -3.55 24.55 4.58
C LYS A 35 -2.51 25.18 3.65
N GLU A 36 -1.23 24.80 3.75
CA GLU A 36 -0.20 25.32 2.87
C GLU A 36 -0.42 24.79 1.45
N LYS A 37 -0.52 25.69 0.46
CA LYS A 37 -0.78 25.32 -0.94
C LYS A 37 0.41 25.60 -1.85
N ASN A 38 1.45 26.25 -1.34
CA ASN A 38 2.68 26.49 -2.08
C ASN A 38 3.72 25.42 -1.73
N ILE A 39 4.15 24.66 -2.73
CA ILE A 39 5.08 23.52 -2.59
C ILE A 39 6.45 23.98 -2.03
N ASP A 40 6.96 25.13 -2.47
CA ASP A 40 8.23 25.67 -1.97
C ASP A 40 8.12 26.09 -0.51
N LYS A 41 7.04 26.78 -0.15
CA LYS A 41 6.79 27.17 1.24
C LYS A 41 6.58 25.97 2.16
N LEU A 42 5.90 24.93 1.67
CA LEU A 42 5.71 23.68 2.40
C LEU A 42 7.05 22.97 2.67
N SER A 43 7.85 22.75 1.61
CA SER A 43 9.16 22.10 1.74
C SER A 43 10.12 22.92 2.62
N ASN A 44 10.17 24.24 2.48
CA ASN A 44 10.97 25.12 3.34
C ASN A 44 10.57 25.00 4.82
N LYS A 45 9.27 24.97 5.14
CA LYS A 45 8.79 24.78 6.52
C LYS A 45 9.20 23.41 7.08
N ILE A 46 9.10 22.35 6.27
CA ILE A 46 9.49 20.99 6.67
C ILE A 46 11.01 20.92 6.91
N ASN A 47 11.81 21.46 5.99
CA ASN A 47 13.26 21.46 6.04
C ASN A 47 13.83 22.27 7.21
N ALA A 48 13.21 23.40 7.55
CA ALA A 48 13.58 24.21 8.71
C ALA A 48 13.24 23.51 10.04
N LYS A 49 12.13 22.76 10.09
CA LYS A 49 11.66 22.07 11.30
C LYS A 49 12.44 20.79 11.60
N TYR A 50 12.78 20.02 10.57
CA TYR A 50 13.30 18.67 10.70
C TYR A 50 14.65 18.53 9.99
N GLN A 51 15.63 17.93 10.67
CA GLN A 51 16.97 17.72 10.12
C GLN A 51 17.13 16.35 9.46
N LYS A 52 16.51 15.30 10.03
CA LYS A 52 16.67 13.93 9.54
C LYS A 52 15.85 13.73 8.25
N PRO A 53 16.44 13.20 7.16
CA PRO A 53 15.72 12.94 5.91
C PRO A 53 14.46 12.11 6.10
N ILE A 54 14.50 11.11 6.98
CA ILE A 54 13.35 10.26 7.22
C ILE A 54 12.15 10.99 7.86
N VAL A 55 12.44 11.94 8.74
CA VAL A 55 11.43 12.75 9.43
C VAL A 55 10.80 13.74 8.44
N ARG A 56 11.60 14.30 7.52
CA ARG A 56 11.09 15.12 6.40
C ARG A 56 10.20 14.28 5.47
N ALA A 57 10.63 13.08 5.09
CA ALA A 57 9.83 12.15 4.28
C ALA A 57 8.49 11.83 4.94
N ARG A 58 8.48 11.60 6.26
CA ARG A 58 7.25 11.38 7.02
C ARG A 58 6.32 12.60 6.98
N ALA A 59 6.87 13.80 7.17
CA ALA A 59 6.07 15.02 7.11
C ALA A 59 5.42 15.23 5.75
N ILE A 60 6.16 14.96 4.67
CA ILE A 60 5.67 15.02 3.29
C ILE A 60 4.56 13.97 3.08
N TYR A 61 4.80 12.73 3.49
CA TYR A 61 3.82 11.64 3.40
C TYR A 61 2.51 12.01 4.10
N CYS A 62 2.61 12.42 5.37
CA CYS A 62 1.45 12.82 6.17
C CYS A 62 0.69 13.97 5.49
N TYR A 63 1.39 15.00 5.02
CA TYR A 63 0.77 16.13 4.35
C TYR A 63 -0.03 15.69 3.12
N ILE A 64 0.58 14.92 2.22
CA ILE A 64 -0.08 14.51 0.96
C ILE A 64 -1.28 13.62 1.27
N SER A 65 -1.09 12.55 2.03
CA SER A 65 -2.16 11.59 2.35
C SER A 65 -3.29 12.22 3.19
N SER A 66 -3.01 13.30 3.92
CA SER A 66 -4.02 14.05 4.68
C SER A 66 -4.69 15.18 3.90
N THR A 67 -4.18 15.61 2.74
CA THR A 67 -4.72 16.79 2.02
C THR A 67 -5.32 16.46 0.67
N ILE A 68 -4.79 15.46 -0.03
CA ILE A 68 -5.20 15.12 -1.39
C ILE A 68 -6.26 14.01 -1.35
N SER A 69 -7.33 14.18 -2.11
CA SER A 69 -8.38 13.18 -2.34
C SER A 69 -8.22 12.51 -3.70
N TYR A 70 -8.57 11.22 -3.79
CA TYR A 70 -8.45 10.52 -5.06
C TYR A 70 -9.48 11.01 -6.08
N ASP A 71 -9.02 11.39 -7.27
CA ASP A 71 -9.88 11.87 -8.36
C ASP A 71 -10.46 10.68 -9.15
N VAL A 72 -11.57 10.16 -8.64
CA VAL A 72 -12.26 9.02 -9.25
C VAL A 72 -12.77 9.34 -10.65
N ASP A 73 -13.18 10.59 -10.93
CA ASP A 73 -13.69 10.98 -12.24
C ASP A 73 -12.57 11.02 -13.27
N ALA A 74 -11.40 11.57 -12.90
CA ALA A 74 -10.21 11.52 -13.75
C ALA A 74 -9.73 10.08 -13.98
N TRP A 75 -9.75 9.23 -12.93
CA TRP A 75 -9.39 7.82 -13.05
C TRP A 75 -10.32 7.06 -14.02
N LYS A 76 -11.65 7.27 -13.93
CA LYS A 76 -12.64 6.65 -14.83
C LYS A 76 -12.50 7.10 -16.28
N LYS A 77 -12.13 8.37 -16.52
CA LYS A 77 -11.86 8.89 -17.87
C LYS A 77 -10.61 8.26 -18.49
N GLY A 78 -9.72 7.68 -17.69
CA GLY A 78 -8.47 7.10 -18.12
C GLY A 78 -7.38 8.13 -18.38
N ASN A 79 -6.16 7.64 -18.62
CA ASN A 79 -4.99 8.50 -18.85
C ASN A 79 -5.09 9.24 -20.18
N VAL A 80 -5.28 10.56 -20.13
CA VAL A 80 -5.08 11.45 -21.28
C VAL A 80 -3.58 11.65 -21.44
N GLY A 81 -2.96 10.89 -22.35
CA GLY A 81 -1.55 11.03 -22.65
C GLY A 81 -1.22 12.46 -23.11
N TYR A 82 -0.17 13.05 -22.56
CA TYR A 82 0.30 14.38 -22.98
C TYR A 82 1.16 14.24 -24.25
N ARG A 83 0.86 15.05 -25.28
CA ARG A 83 1.63 15.09 -26.53
C ARG A 83 2.28 16.46 -26.67
N PHE A 84 3.59 16.46 -26.89
CA PHE A 84 4.37 17.66 -27.17
C PHE A 84 5.49 17.34 -28.16
N THR A 85 5.96 18.36 -28.87
CA THR A 85 7.13 18.27 -29.76
C THR A 85 8.36 18.83 -29.05
N TYR A 86 9.54 18.37 -29.47
CA TYR A 86 10.83 18.83 -28.95
C TYR A 86 11.90 18.73 -30.06
N LYS A 87 12.92 19.58 -30.03
CA LYS A 87 14.02 19.61 -31.00
C LYS A 87 15.30 18.96 -30.47
N THR A 88 15.47 18.93 -29.14
CA THR A 88 16.64 18.34 -28.47
C THR A 88 16.20 17.54 -27.25
N GLU A 89 17.01 16.59 -26.80
CA GLU A 89 16.73 15.83 -25.56
C GLU A 89 16.70 16.75 -24.33
N LYS A 90 17.54 17.80 -24.29
CA LYS A 90 17.49 18.80 -23.21
C LYS A 90 16.15 19.54 -23.16
N GLU A 91 15.60 19.92 -24.32
CA GLU A 91 14.29 20.56 -24.39
C GLU A 91 13.16 19.61 -23.93
N LYS A 92 13.25 18.34 -24.33
CA LYS A 92 12.32 17.30 -23.91
C LYS A 92 12.32 17.13 -22.39
N GLU A 93 13.49 17.02 -21.77
CA GLU A 93 13.65 16.92 -20.31
C GLU A 93 13.07 18.14 -19.59
N GLN A 94 13.34 19.34 -20.11
CA GLN A 94 12.79 20.58 -19.55
C GLN A 94 11.26 20.61 -19.61
N LYS A 95 10.66 20.23 -20.75
CA LYS A 95 9.21 20.17 -20.92
C LYS A 95 8.57 19.11 -20.01
N LEU A 96 9.19 17.94 -19.88
CA LEU A 96 8.73 16.89 -18.96
C LEU A 96 8.80 17.34 -17.50
N ARG A 97 9.87 18.04 -17.11
CA ARG A 97 10.02 18.60 -15.76
C ARG A 97 8.96 19.67 -15.47
N ALA A 98 8.72 20.58 -16.41
CA ALA A 98 7.67 21.59 -16.28
C ALA A 98 6.29 20.94 -16.10
N PHE A 99 5.96 19.95 -16.94
CA PHE A 99 4.70 19.21 -16.82
C PHE A 99 4.54 18.51 -15.47
N ARG A 100 5.60 17.87 -14.96
CA ARG A 100 5.59 17.24 -13.64
C ARG A 100 5.37 18.26 -12.52
N ASN A 101 6.01 19.43 -12.61
CA ASN A 101 5.80 20.53 -11.66
C ASN A 101 4.35 21.05 -11.69
N ASP A 102 3.81 21.29 -12.89
CA ASP A 102 2.42 21.76 -13.04
C ASP A 102 1.42 20.77 -12.45
N LYS A 103 1.64 19.47 -12.68
CA LYS A 103 0.82 18.39 -12.09
C LYS A 103 0.85 18.40 -10.56
N ALA A 104 2.03 18.54 -9.96
CA ALA A 104 2.16 18.60 -8.50
C ALA A 104 1.50 19.87 -7.92
N ILE A 105 1.66 21.01 -8.60
CA ILE A 105 1.01 22.27 -8.23
C ILE A 105 -0.51 22.11 -8.28
N GLU A 106 -1.05 21.50 -9.34
CA GLU A 106 -2.48 21.28 -9.49
C GLU A 106 -3.04 20.33 -8.43
N ALA A 107 -2.31 19.25 -8.11
CA ALA A 107 -2.70 18.32 -7.05
C ALA A 107 -2.86 19.06 -5.71
N VAL A 108 -1.88 19.90 -5.34
CA VAL A 108 -1.95 20.67 -4.10
C VAL A 108 -3.08 21.70 -4.14
N LYS A 109 -3.20 22.47 -5.22
CA LYS A 109 -4.19 23.53 -5.38
C LYS A 109 -5.63 23.00 -5.32
N SER A 110 -5.94 22.00 -6.15
CA SER A 110 -7.27 21.39 -6.21
C SER A 110 -7.56 20.49 -5.00
N GLY A 111 -6.52 19.95 -4.35
CA GLY A 111 -6.65 18.92 -3.34
C GLY A 111 -7.11 17.57 -3.93
N LYS A 112 -6.95 17.34 -5.23
CA LYS A 112 -7.35 16.12 -5.93
C LYS A 112 -6.28 15.63 -6.89
N ALA A 113 -6.10 14.32 -6.98
CA ALA A 113 -5.20 13.70 -7.96
C ALA A 113 -5.52 12.21 -8.16
N VAL A 114 -4.98 11.61 -9.22
CA VAL A 114 -4.83 10.14 -9.34
C VAL A 114 -3.42 9.72 -8.90
N CYS A 115 -3.14 8.41 -8.84
CA CYS A 115 -1.89 7.84 -8.31
C CYS A 115 -0.60 8.50 -8.85
N ASP A 116 -0.58 8.83 -10.14
CA ASP A 116 0.53 9.53 -10.80
C ASP A 116 0.72 10.98 -10.28
N GLY A 117 -0.36 11.69 -9.94
CA GLY A 117 -0.28 13.02 -9.32
C GLY A 117 0.20 12.96 -7.87
N TYR A 118 -0.27 11.97 -7.09
CA TYR A 118 0.22 11.71 -5.73
C TYR A 118 1.71 11.42 -5.71
N SER A 119 2.15 10.44 -6.50
CA SER A 119 3.55 10.00 -6.55
C SER A 119 4.49 11.06 -7.13
N THR A 120 4.04 11.84 -8.13
CA THR A 120 4.79 12.99 -8.66
C THR A 120 4.97 14.08 -7.60
N LEU A 121 3.91 14.42 -6.85
CA LEU A 121 3.98 15.42 -5.78
C LEU A 121 4.93 14.98 -4.66
N PHE A 122 4.86 13.72 -4.24
CA PHE A 122 5.75 13.17 -3.22
C PHE A 122 7.22 13.22 -3.66
N GLU A 123 7.51 12.81 -4.89
CA GLU A 123 8.88 12.87 -5.45
C GLU A 123 9.43 14.30 -5.48
N ILE A 124 8.64 15.27 -5.97
CA ILE A 124 9.06 16.67 -6.04
C ILE A 124 9.34 17.24 -4.64
N LEU A 125 8.48 16.96 -3.67
CA LEU A 125 8.70 17.41 -2.29
C LEU A 125 9.92 16.72 -1.64
N CYS A 126 10.17 15.45 -1.96
CA CYS A 126 11.38 14.74 -1.53
C CYS A 126 12.65 15.38 -2.11
N HIS A 127 12.69 15.67 -3.41
CA HIS A 127 13.85 16.33 -4.03
C HIS A 127 14.09 17.72 -3.45
N LYS A 128 13.03 18.50 -3.19
CA LYS A 128 13.13 19.79 -2.48
C LYS A 128 13.59 19.67 -1.02
N SER A 129 13.58 18.47 -0.48
CA SER A 129 13.99 18.15 0.90
C SER A 129 15.28 17.33 0.94
N GLU A 130 16.00 17.27 -0.19
CA GLU A 130 17.27 16.54 -0.37
C GLU A 130 17.16 15.04 -0.08
N ILE A 131 16.00 14.45 -0.39
CA ILE A 131 15.73 13.02 -0.30
C ILE A 131 15.74 12.45 -1.71
N GLU A 132 16.61 11.48 -1.97
CA GLU A 132 16.56 10.71 -3.22
C GLU A 132 15.23 9.96 -3.28
N CYS A 133 14.48 10.20 -4.36
CA CYS A 133 13.16 9.63 -4.55
C CYS A 133 12.93 9.37 -6.03
N ILE A 134 12.29 8.25 -6.35
CA ILE A 134 11.83 7.91 -7.70
C ILE A 134 10.37 7.49 -7.67
N THR A 135 9.64 7.80 -8.74
CA THR A 135 8.31 7.24 -9.01
C THR A 135 8.47 5.89 -9.71
N VAL A 136 7.74 4.89 -9.23
CA VAL A 136 7.69 3.54 -9.78
C VAL A 136 6.28 3.29 -10.31
N GLN A 137 6.19 2.82 -11.56
CA GLN A 137 4.95 2.33 -12.15
C GLN A 137 4.88 0.80 -12.00
N GLY A 138 3.68 0.29 -11.82
CA GLY A 138 3.46 -1.14 -11.72
C GLY A 138 2.00 -1.52 -11.61
N GLU A 139 1.78 -2.80 -11.34
CA GLU A 139 0.48 -3.42 -11.23
C GLU A 139 0.05 -3.49 -9.77
N SER A 140 -1.26 -3.39 -9.56
CA SER A 140 -1.87 -3.42 -8.24
C SER A 140 -2.98 -4.47 -8.15
N LYS A 141 -3.26 -4.91 -6.91
CA LYS A 141 -4.43 -5.75 -6.57
C LYS A 141 -5.18 -5.12 -5.40
N SER A 142 -6.38 -4.64 -5.65
CA SER A 142 -7.25 -4.02 -4.64
C SER A 142 -8.74 -4.31 -4.85
N PHE A 143 -9.14 -4.82 -6.01
CA PHE A 143 -10.52 -5.16 -6.34
C PHE A 143 -10.71 -6.67 -6.47
N LEU A 144 -11.93 -7.16 -6.19
CA LEU A 144 -12.28 -8.57 -6.41
C LEU A 144 -12.03 -9.03 -7.85
N SER A 145 -12.23 -8.13 -8.83
CA SER A 145 -11.91 -8.39 -10.24
C SER A 145 -10.45 -8.74 -10.48
N ASP A 146 -9.52 -8.30 -9.63
CA ASP A 146 -8.10 -8.61 -9.76
C ASP A 146 -7.80 -10.09 -9.51
N LEU A 147 -8.66 -10.81 -8.77
CA LEU A 147 -8.53 -12.25 -8.62
C LEU A 147 -8.72 -12.99 -9.96
N ASN A 148 -9.46 -12.40 -10.89
CA ASN A 148 -9.70 -12.97 -12.23
C ASN A 148 -8.59 -12.62 -13.23
N LYS A 149 -7.64 -11.74 -12.89
CA LYS A 149 -6.48 -11.43 -13.75
C LYS A 149 -5.64 -12.70 -13.95
N THR A 150 -5.36 -13.05 -15.20
CA THR A 150 -4.43 -14.12 -15.57
C THR A 150 -3.03 -13.58 -15.73
N PHE A 151 -2.05 -14.40 -15.37
CA PHE A 151 -0.63 -14.02 -15.50
C PHE A 151 -0.31 -13.58 -16.93
N SER A 152 0.37 -12.45 -17.05
CA SER A 152 0.93 -11.93 -18.30
C SER A 152 2.18 -11.12 -18.01
N GLU A 153 3.22 -11.29 -18.84
CA GLU A 153 4.48 -10.56 -18.70
C GLU A 153 4.32 -9.07 -19.09
N ASP A 154 3.47 -8.78 -20.08
CA ASP A 154 3.37 -7.46 -20.73
C ASP A 154 2.15 -6.64 -20.28
N VAL A 155 1.83 -6.69 -18.99
CA VAL A 155 0.73 -5.87 -18.43
C VAL A 155 1.22 -4.46 -18.15
N LYS A 156 0.51 -3.48 -18.71
CA LYS A 156 0.74 -2.07 -18.39
C LYS A 156 0.35 -1.81 -16.93
N GLY A 157 1.24 -1.15 -16.20
CA GLY A 157 0.97 -0.76 -14.81
C GLY A 157 -0.31 0.07 -14.68
N ASP A 158 -1.12 -0.26 -13.68
CA ASP A 158 -2.37 0.43 -13.32
C ASP A 158 -2.21 1.33 -12.08
N HIS A 159 -1.02 1.35 -11.47
CA HIS A 159 -0.73 2.12 -10.27
C HIS A 159 0.68 2.72 -10.27
N ALA A 160 0.89 3.74 -9.43
CA ALA A 160 2.16 4.42 -9.27
C ALA A 160 2.41 4.78 -7.80
N TRP A 161 3.63 4.54 -7.34
CA TRP A 161 4.10 4.79 -5.97
C TRP A 161 5.55 5.30 -6.00
N ASN A 162 6.18 5.47 -4.83
CA ASN A 162 7.55 5.96 -4.73
C ASN A 162 8.50 4.98 -4.03
N ILE A 163 9.78 5.09 -4.36
CA ILE A 163 10.87 4.56 -3.56
C ILE A 163 11.74 5.74 -3.13
N ILE A 164 12.03 5.83 -1.84
CA ILE A 164 13.01 6.77 -1.29
C ILE A 164 14.29 6.03 -0.93
N THR A 165 15.44 6.66 -1.15
CA THR A 165 16.75 6.13 -0.71
C THR A 165 17.27 7.00 0.44
N ILE A 166 17.54 6.39 1.59
CA ILE A 166 18.09 7.08 2.77
C ILE A 166 19.29 6.26 3.25
N ASN A 167 20.47 6.88 3.31
CA ASN A 167 21.73 6.21 3.70
C ASN A 167 22.02 4.93 2.90
N GLY A 168 21.65 4.90 1.61
CA GLY A 168 21.82 3.74 0.71
C GLY A 168 20.74 2.67 0.82
N GLU A 169 19.81 2.78 1.78
CA GLU A 169 18.68 1.85 1.92
C GLU A 169 17.44 2.38 1.19
N LYS A 170 16.73 1.47 0.50
CA LYS A 170 15.52 1.79 -0.28
C LYS A 170 14.27 1.47 0.52
N PHE A 171 13.31 2.39 0.52
CA PHE A 171 12.03 2.25 1.23
C PHE A 171 10.86 2.54 0.31
N LEU A 172 9.83 1.68 0.37
CA LEU A 172 8.62 1.78 -0.45
C LEU A 172 7.60 2.70 0.22
N VAL A 173 7.08 3.65 -0.55
CA VAL A 173 6.11 4.63 -0.08
C VAL A 173 4.95 4.74 -1.05
N ASP A 174 3.72 4.60 -0.58
CA ASP A 174 2.51 4.92 -1.36
C ASP A 174 1.62 5.93 -0.62
N THR A 175 1.66 7.18 -1.08
CA THR A 175 0.80 8.26 -0.56
C THR A 175 -0.65 8.15 -1.03
N THR A 176 -0.91 7.48 -2.15
CA THR A 176 -2.24 7.30 -2.74
C THR A 176 -3.07 6.39 -1.85
N TRP A 177 -2.59 5.17 -1.60
CA TRP A 177 -3.29 4.23 -0.72
C TRP A 177 -3.08 4.54 0.77
N GLY A 178 -2.08 5.38 1.09
CA GLY A 178 -1.98 6.05 2.39
C GLY A 178 -3.09 7.08 2.64
N ALA A 179 -3.76 7.60 1.60
CA ALA A 179 -4.82 8.60 1.75
C ALA A 179 -6.21 7.99 1.98
N GLY A 180 -6.43 6.75 1.53
CA GLY A 180 -7.71 6.07 1.62
C GLY A 180 -7.91 5.05 0.49
N SER A 181 -9.16 4.68 0.27
CA SER A 181 -9.56 3.67 -0.72
C SER A 181 -10.78 4.10 -1.53
N ILE A 182 -11.10 3.33 -2.56
CA ILE A 182 -12.35 3.46 -3.31
C ILE A 182 -13.34 2.41 -2.78
N ASP A 183 -14.55 2.83 -2.45
CA ASP A 183 -15.61 1.92 -2.00
C ASP A 183 -16.32 1.18 -3.15
N ASN A 184 -17.24 0.30 -2.81
CA ASN A 184 -18.02 -0.47 -3.78
C ASN A 184 -18.94 0.40 -4.67
N GLN A 185 -19.19 1.66 -4.29
CA GLN A 185 -19.96 2.64 -5.08
C GLN A 185 -19.04 3.49 -5.99
N LEU A 186 -17.75 3.13 -6.07
CA LEU A 186 -16.74 3.90 -6.77
C LEU A 186 -16.65 5.34 -6.25
N LYS A 187 -16.63 5.51 -4.93
CA LYS A 187 -16.38 6.79 -4.25
C LYS A 187 -15.09 6.70 -3.45
N PHE A 188 -14.32 7.79 -3.46
CA PHE A 188 -13.14 7.89 -2.61
C PHE A 188 -13.56 8.07 -1.15
N VAL A 189 -13.13 7.14 -0.30
CA VAL A 189 -13.28 7.20 1.15
C VAL A 189 -11.91 7.52 1.73
N LYS A 190 -11.78 8.73 2.26
CA LYS A 190 -10.55 9.17 2.91
C LYS A 190 -10.35 8.40 4.21
N ASN A 191 -9.20 7.76 4.33
CA ASN A 191 -8.80 7.03 5.52
C ASN A 191 -7.27 7.07 5.58
N TYR A 192 -6.73 8.07 6.28
CA TYR A 192 -5.29 8.22 6.42
C TYR A 192 -4.71 6.97 7.09
N SER A 193 -3.68 6.40 6.46
CA SER A 193 -2.96 5.24 6.94
C SER A 193 -1.46 5.50 6.88
N ASP A 194 -0.73 5.02 7.88
CA ASP A 194 0.73 5.08 7.91
C ASP A 194 1.40 3.81 7.38
N VAL A 195 0.62 2.76 7.11
CA VAL A 195 1.15 1.42 6.79
C VAL A 195 1.93 1.37 5.47
N TYR A 196 1.61 2.29 4.56
CA TYR A 196 2.30 2.44 3.27
C TYR A 196 3.47 3.42 3.32
N PHE A 197 3.87 3.91 4.49
CA PHE A 197 5.11 4.65 4.65
C PHE A 197 6.23 3.69 5.05
N MET A 198 7.23 3.52 4.17
CA MET A 198 8.36 2.58 4.36
C MET A 198 7.91 1.13 4.60
N MET A 199 6.90 0.69 3.87
CA MET A 199 6.39 -0.66 4.03
C MET A 199 7.47 -1.70 3.65
N PRO A 200 7.65 -2.78 4.44
CA PRO A 200 8.60 -3.83 4.08
C PRO A 200 8.29 -4.45 2.71
N PRO A 201 9.31 -4.70 1.85
CA PRO A 201 9.09 -5.21 0.49
C PRO A 201 8.28 -6.51 0.41
N ASN A 202 8.47 -7.43 1.35
CA ASN A 202 7.73 -8.69 1.42
C ASN A 202 6.25 -8.53 1.80
N ARG A 203 5.85 -7.38 2.36
CA ARG A 203 4.44 -7.05 2.57
C ARG A 203 3.89 -6.22 1.40
N PHE A 204 4.66 -5.24 0.92
CA PHE A 204 4.25 -4.36 -0.19
C PHE A 204 3.99 -5.14 -1.49
N ILE A 205 4.79 -6.17 -1.78
CA ILE A 205 4.63 -7.03 -2.96
C ILE A 205 3.31 -7.83 -2.98
N LEU A 206 2.60 -7.94 -1.86
CA LEU A 206 1.33 -8.69 -1.81
C LEU A 206 0.23 -8.02 -2.65
N ASN A 207 0.34 -6.71 -2.87
CA ASN A 207 -0.62 -5.93 -3.65
C ASN A 207 0.01 -4.90 -4.60
N HIS A 208 1.35 -4.81 -4.69
CA HIS A 208 2.06 -3.96 -5.66
C HIS A 208 3.18 -4.74 -6.36
N TYR A 209 3.13 -4.89 -7.68
CA TYR A 209 4.20 -5.49 -8.47
C TYR A 209 4.82 -4.45 -9.42
N PRO A 210 6.10 -4.07 -9.28
CA PRO A 210 6.69 -3.06 -10.15
C PRO A 210 6.86 -3.57 -11.57
N GLN A 211 6.70 -2.68 -12.53
CA GLN A 211 6.92 -3.00 -13.94
C GLN A 211 8.41 -3.24 -14.25
N GLN A 212 9.31 -2.60 -13.51
CA GLN A 212 10.76 -2.79 -13.65
C GLN A 212 11.31 -3.65 -12.52
N GLU A 213 11.97 -4.74 -12.87
CA GLU A 213 12.44 -5.77 -11.93
C GLU A 213 13.39 -5.22 -10.84
N GLN A 214 14.24 -4.24 -11.18
CA GLN A 214 15.17 -3.59 -10.25
C GLN A 214 14.48 -2.88 -9.06
N TYR A 215 13.17 -2.61 -9.15
CA TYR A 215 12.39 -1.95 -8.10
C TYR A 215 11.56 -2.92 -7.25
N LYS A 216 11.70 -4.23 -7.48
CA LYS A 216 10.94 -5.27 -6.74
C LYS A 216 11.35 -5.40 -5.28
N LEU A 217 12.64 -5.26 -4.98
CA LEU A 217 13.21 -5.32 -3.62
C LEU A 217 12.83 -6.59 -2.81
N THR A 218 12.39 -7.67 -3.49
CA THR A 218 12.03 -8.96 -2.89
C THR A 218 12.29 -10.09 -3.89
N SER A 219 12.20 -11.35 -3.45
CA SER A 219 12.39 -12.54 -4.29
C SER A 219 11.10 -13.07 -4.93
N ILE A 220 9.93 -12.51 -4.58
CA ILE A 220 8.63 -12.95 -5.12
C ILE A 220 8.58 -12.71 -6.63
N SER A 221 8.19 -13.71 -7.41
CA SER A 221 8.05 -13.60 -8.87
C SER A 221 6.70 -12.99 -9.26
N LYS A 222 6.62 -12.48 -10.49
CA LYS A 222 5.36 -12.00 -11.07
C LYS A 222 4.29 -13.08 -11.04
N LYS A 223 4.63 -14.33 -11.37
CA LYS A 223 3.70 -15.45 -11.27
C LYS A 223 3.16 -15.63 -9.86
N GLN A 224 4.02 -15.58 -8.83
CA GLN A 224 3.57 -15.67 -7.44
C GLN A 224 2.64 -14.51 -7.05
N PHE A 225 2.93 -13.29 -7.50
CA PHE A 225 2.03 -12.15 -7.30
C PHE A 225 0.63 -12.39 -7.90
N TYR A 226 0.56 -12.95 -9.11
CA TYR A 226 -0.71 -13.31 -9.76
C TYR A 226 -1.44 -14.48 -9.10
N ASP A 227 -0.68 -15.41 -8.53
CA ASP A 227 -1.21 -16.57 -7.80
C ASP A 227 -1.67 -16.19 -6.40
N TYR A 228 -1.18 -15.10 -5.79
CA TYR A 228 -1.57 -14.69 -4.44
C TYR A 228 -3.03 -14.26 -4.33
N PRO A 229 -3.71 -14.55 -3.20
CA PRO A 229 -5.03 -14.03 -2.93
C PRO A 229 -5.03 -12.50 -2.86
N LEU A 230 -6.21 -11.92 -2.73
CA LEU A 230 -6.39 -10.49 -2.58
C LEU A 230 -6.14 -10.13 -1.11
N PHE A 231 -5.19 -9.23 -0.85
CA PHE A 231 -4.90 -8.71 0.49
C PHE A 231 -5.43 -7.28 0.61
N TYR A 232 -6.29 -7.04 1.59
CA TYR A 232 -6.84 -5.72 1.85
C TYR A 232 -5.93 -4.88 2.75
N LEU A 233 -6.20 -3.57 2.78
CA LEU A 233 -5.50 -2.62 3.65
C LEU A 233 -5.43 -3.11 5.11
N ASP A 234 -6.55 -3.63 5.62
CA ASP A 234 -6.66 -4.09 7.00
C ASP A 234 -5.73 -5.23 7.37
N TYR A 235 -5.36 -6.09 6.41
CA TYR A 235 -4.35 -7.12 6.65
C TYR A 235 -3.02 -6.50 7.10
N PHE A 236 -2.65 -5.35 6.53
CA PHE A 236 -1.36 -4.72 6.79
C PHE A 236 -1.28 -4.04 8.16
N PHE A 237 -2.41 -3.62 8.73
CA PHE A 237 -2.49 -3.12 10.10
C PHE A 237 -2.35 -4.20 11.16
N THR A 238 -2.48 -5.47 10.77
CA THR A 238 -2.31 -6.59 11.69
C THR A 238 -0.91 -7.19 11.62
N ASN A 239 -0.57 -7.95 12.67
CA ASN A 239 0.56 -8.88 12.67
C ASN A 239 0.18 -10.27 12.14
N ILE A 240 -1.03 -10.43 11.58
CA ILE A 240 -1.50 -11.69 11.00
C ILE A 240 -0.65 -12.01 9.78
N LYS A 241 -0.26 -13.28 9.68
CA LYS A 241 0.42 -13.86 8.54
C LYS A 241 -0.42 -14.99 7.99
N LEU A 242 -0.81 -14.87 6.74
CA LEU A 242 -1.30 -16.00 5.97
C LEU A 242 -0.13 -16.91 5.63
N ILE A 243 -0.16 -18.15 6.12
CA ILE A 243 0.87 -19.16 5.86
C ILE A 243 0.46 -20.03 4.66
N ALA A 244 -0.80 -20.44 4.59
CA ALA A 244 -1.35 -21.23 3.49
C ALA A 244 -2.89 -21.13 3.45
N PRO A 245 -3.55 -21.37 2.30
CA PRO A 245 -2.93 -21.47 0.97
C PRO A 245 -2.56 -20.07 0.47
N LEU A 246 -1.47 -19.99 -0.29
CA LEU A 246 -1.07 -18.76 -0.99
C LEU A 246 -1.56 -18.75 -2.44
N ASN A 247 -2.20 -19.81 -2.93
CA ASN A 247 -2.90 -19.76 -4.20
C ASN A 247 -4.26 -19.08 -4.00
N LYS A 248 -4.64 -18.17 -4.90
CA LYS A 248 -5.87 -17.39 -4.86
C LYS A 248 -7.11 -18.22 -5.12
N GLU A 249 -6.98 -19.38 -5.76
CA GLU A 249 -8.08 -20.25 -6.13
C GLU A 249 -8.26 -21.36 -5.08
N ILE A 250 -9.51 -21.53 -4.63
CA ILE A 250 -9.96 -22.63 -3.79
C ILE A 250 -11.07 -23.39 -4.52
N LYS A 251 -11.07 -24.72 -4.42
CA LYS A 251 -12.00 -25.57 -5.18
C LYS A 251 -13.36 -25.67 -4.49
N LYS A 252 -14.47 -25.54 -5.23
CA LYS A 252 -15.85 -25.63 -4.72
C LYS A 252 -16.17 -26.93 -4.00
N SER A 253 -15.69 -28.05 -4.54
CA SER A 253 -16.17 -29.39 -4.15
C SER A 253 -15.50 -29.97 -2.91
N ASN A 254 -14.51 -29.30 -2.31
CA ASN A 254 -13.74 -29.84 -1.19
C ASN A 254 -13.69 -28.85 -0.02
N SER A 255 -13.59 -29.37 1.21
CA SER A 255 -13.05 -28.57 2.30
C SER A 255 -11.60 -28.19 1.99
N PHE A 256 -11.15 -27.08 2.55
CA PHE A 256 -9.77 -26.67 2.43
C PHE A 256 -9.27 -26.07 3.73
N GLN A 257 -7.97 -26.14 3.92
CA GLN A 257 -7.33 -25.70 5.13
C GLN A 257 -6.67 -24.34 4.95
N ILE A 258 -6.94 -23.43 5.87
CA ILE A 258 -6.23 -22.16 6.01
C ILE A 258 -5.33 -22.24 7.23
N ILE A 259 -4.10 -21.74 7.09
CA ILE A 259 -3.11 -21.68 8.17
C ILE A 259 -2.75 -20.22 8.41
N LEU A 260 -3.02 -19.72 9.61
CA LEU A 260 -2.71 -18.35 10.06
C LEU A 260 -1.75 -18.35 11.26
N SER A 261 -1.07 -17.22 11.47
CA SER A 261 -0.24 -16.95 12.64
C SER A 261 -0.30 -15.45 12.99
N PRO A 262 -0.16 -15.03 14.26
CA PRO A 262 0.00 -15.85 15.47
C PRO A 262 -1.34 -16.39 16.00
N LEU A 263 -1.27 -17.37 16.89
CA LEU A 263 -2.44 -18.03 17.48
C LEU A 263 -3.42 -17.08 18.21
N THR A 264 -2.91 -15.99 18.80
CA THR A 264 -3.64 -15.09 19.69
C THR A 264 -4.83 -14.36 19.05
N ILE A 265 -5.05 -14.52 17.74
CA ILE A 265 -6.08 -13.83 16.96
C ILE A 265 -7.40 -14.60 16.87
N GLN A 266 -7.46 -15.84 17.35
CA GLN A 266 -8.54 -16.79 17.07
C GLN A 266 -9.96 -16.22 17.30
N LYS A 267 -10.17 -15.50 18.41
CA LYS A 267 -11.50 -15.01 18.82
C LYS A 267 -12.04 -13.88 17.96
N ASP A 268 -11.19 -13.26 17.15
CA ASP A 268 -11.52 -12.08 16.35
C ASP A 268 -11.68 -12.42 14.86
N LEU A 269 -11.54 -13.70 14.49
CA LEU A 269 -11.65 -14.17 13.10
C LEU A 269 -13.09 -14.51 12.75
N LEU A 270 -13.53 -14.05 11.58
CA LEU A 270 -14.77 -14.47 10.93
C LEU A 270 -14.45 -14.90 9.51
N PHE A 271 -15.28 -15.78 8.96
CA PHE A 271 -15.12 -16.32 7.62
C PHE A 271 -16.45 -16.31 6.91
N ALA A 272 -16.51 -15.93 5.64
CA ALA A 272 -17.76 -15.97 4.90
C ALA A 272 -17.51 -16.23 3.41
N TYR A 273 -18.45 -16.94 2.79
CA TYR A 273 -18.63 -16.85 1.35
C TYR A 273 -19.47 -15.63 1.01
N ASP A 274 -19.32 -15.12 -0.21
CA ASP A 274 -20.09 -13.97 -0.72
C ASP A 274 -21.60 -14.20 -0.76
N ASP A 275 -22.04 -15.46 -0.83
CA ASP A 275 -23.45 -15.87 -0.77
C ASP A 275 -23.92 -16.24 0.65
N SER A 276 -23.06 -16.14 1.67
CA SER A 276 -23.42 -16.46 3.05
C SER A 276 -24.18 -15.31 3.72
N LYS A 277 -25.32 -15.61 4.36
CA LYS A 277 -26.08 -14.62 5.15
C LYS A 277 -25.36 -14.20 6.44
N TYR A 278 -24.58 -15.11 7.02
CA TYR A 278 -23.83 -14.92 8.26
C TYR A 278 -22.41 -15.48 8.12
N ALA A 279 -21.52 -15.08 9.01
CA ALA A 279 -20.21 -15.70 9.11
C ALA A 279 -20.34 -17.20 9.45
N LEU A 280 -19.41 -17.99 8.93
CA LEU A 280 -19.30 -19.42 9.14
C LEU A 280 -18.78 -19.70 10.54
N ASP A 281 -19.40 -20.68 11.21
CA ASP A 281 -18.87 -21.27 12.43
C ASP A 281 -17.82 -22.34 12.05
N ILE A 282 -16.54 -21.97 12.12
CA ILE A 282 -15.42 -22.83 11.69
C ILE A 282 -14.61 -23.30 12.89
N LYS A 283 -14.43 -24.62 13.00
CA LYS A 283 -13.53 -25.22 13.98
C LYS A 283 -12.07 -24.91 13.63
N MET A 284 -11.34 -24.44 14.63
CA MET A 284 -9.93 -24.08 14.49
C MET A 284 -9.10 -24.94 15.44
N LYS A 285 -7.95 -25.41 14.96
CA LYS A 285 -6.99 -26.22 15.73
C LYS A 285 -5.68 -25.46 15.88
N GLU A 286 -5.11 -25.54 17.07
CA GLU A 286 -3.81 -24.94 17.38
C GLU A 286 -2.72 -26.00 17.22
N ILE A 287 -1.73 -25.73 16.37
CA ILE A 287 -0.59 -26.64 16.17
C ILE A 287 0.66 -25.79 15.96
N ASP A 288 1.70 -26.01 16.76
CA ASP A 288 3.00 -25.34 16.67
C ASP A 288 2.93 -23.80 16.58
N GLY A 289 2.05 -23.18 17.37
CA GLY A 289 1.85 -21.72 17.40
C GLY A 289 1.15 -21.14 16.16
N LYS A 290 0.55 -22.00 15.33
CA LYS A 290 -0.27 -21.63 14.17
C LYS A 290 -1.71 -22.09 14.37
N LEU A 291 -2.61 -21.40 13.68
CA LEU A 291 -4.04 -21.68 13.67
C LEU A 291 -4.40 -22.38 12.36
N TYR A 292 -4.92 -23.59 12.46
CA TYR A 292 -5.37 -24.43 11.36
C TYR A 292 -6.90 -24.38 11.31
N ILE A 293 -7.45 -23.85 10.22
CA ILE A 293 -8.86 -23.58 10.04
C ILE A 293 -9.36 -24.48 8.91
N GLU A 294 -10.27 -25.40 9.21
CA GLU A 294 -10.85 -26.30 8.21
C GLU A 294 -12.12 -25.67 7.65
N VAL A 295 -12.00 -25.01 6.50
CA VAL A 295 -13.13 -24.32 5.87
C VAL A 295 -14.04 -25.34 5.18
N PRO A 296 -15.35 -25.37 5.51
CA PRO A 296 -16.30 -26.29 4.88
C PRO A 296 -16.44 -26.01 3.38
N SER A 297 -16.97 -26.96 2.61
CA SER A 297 -17.21 -26.78 1.17
C SER A 297 -18.15 -25.60 0.89
N SER A 298 -17.94 -24.91 -0.23
CA SER A 298 -18.77 -23.80 -0.66
C SER A 298 -20.09 -24.27 -1.26
N SER A 299 -21.04 -23.34 -1.45
CA SER A 299 -22.19 -23.62 -2.32
C SER A 299 -21.76 -23.58 -3.79
N PRO A 300 -22.59 -24.10 -4.73
CA PRO A 300 -22.35 -23.94 -6.16
C PRO A 300 -22.30 -22.47 -6.62
N ASN A 301 -22.99 -21.58 -5.91
CA ASN A 301 -23.12 -20.15 -6.25
C ASN A 301 -22.00 -19.28 -5.65
N SER A 302 -21.27 -19.78 -4.65
CA SER A 302 -20.17 -19.04 -4.03
C SER A 302 -19.10 -18.70 -5.08
N THR A 303 -18.68 -17.43 -5.11
CA THR A 303 -17.63 -16.92 -5.99
C THR A 303 -16.40 -16.49 -5.21
N TYR A 304 -16.59 -15.99 -3.99
CA TYR A 304 -15.50 -15.50 -3.15
C TYR A 304 -15.59 -16.05 -1.74
N PHE A 305 -14.44 -16.29 -1.14
CA PHE A 305 -14.31 -16.61 0.28
C PHE A 305 -13.43 -15.57 0.94
N THR A 306 -13.92 -14.95 2.01
CA THR A 306 -13.23 -13.85 2.69
C THR A 306 -12.96 -14.21 4.15
N ILE A 307 -11.73 -13.94 4.57
CA ILE A 307 -11.31 -13.94 5.98
C ILE A 307 -11.45 -12.50 6.50
N TYR A 308 -12.08 -12.36 7.65
CA TYR A 308 -12.22 -11.11 8.37
C TYR A 308 -11.50 -11.19 9.71
N TYR A 309 -10.94 -10.07 10.14
CA TYR A 309 -10.41 -9.90 11.49
C TYR A 309 -11.01 -8.63 12.10
N LYS A 310 -11.67 -8.76 13.26
CA LYS A 310 -12.40 -7.66 13.92
C LYS A 310 -13.38 -6.95 12.97
N ASN A 311 -14.13 -7.73 12.20
CA ASN A 311 -15.09 -7.27 11.18
C ASN A 311 -14.49 -6.54 9.96
N MET A 312 -13.16 -6.49 9.82
CA MET A 312 -12.49 -5.94 8.64
C MET A 312 -12.05 -7.07 7.71
N SER A 313 -12.33 -6.96 6.42
CA SER A 313 -11.84 -7.92 5.42
C SER A 313 -10.31 -7.87 5.35
N ILE A 314 -9.63 -9.01 5.46
CA ILE A 314 -8.16 -9.05 5.39
C ILE A 314 -7.64 -9.81 4.17
N VAL A 315 -8.29 -10.92 3.79
CA VAL A 315 -7.89 -11.74 2.63
C VAL A 315 -9.10 -12.31 1.94
N THR A 316 -9.12 -12.26 0.60
CA THR A 316 -10.15 -12.94 -0.21
C THR A 316 -9.54 -13.86 -1.25
N TYR A 317 -10.18 -15.02 -1.40
CA TYR A 317 -9.91 -16.05 -2.39
C TYR A 317 -11.04 -16.11 -3.42
N LEU A 318 -10.70 -16.58 -4.62
CA LEU A 318 -11.62 -16.95 -5.69
C LEU A 318 -12.03 -18.41 -5.52
N VAL A 319 -13.33 -18.67 -5.53
CA VAL A 319 -13.91 -20.01 -5.42
C VAL A 319 -14.18 -20.54 -6.84
N LYS A 320 -13.55 -21.65 -7.22
CA LYS A 320 -13.66 -22.25 -8.56
C LYS A 320 -14.20 -23.67 -8.55
#